data_AF-A2FJ96-F1
#
_entry.id   AF-A2FJ96-F1
#
_cell.length_a   1.000
_cell.length_b   1.000
_cell.length_c   1.000
_cell.angle_alpha   90.00
_cell.angle_beta   90.00
_cell.angle_gamma   90.00
#
_symmetry.space_group_name_H-M   'P 1'
#
loop_
_entity.id
_entity.type
_entity.pdbx_description
1 polymer ?
#
loop_
_entity_poly.entity_id
_entity_poly.type
_entity_poly.pdbx_seq_one_letter_code
_entity_poly.pdbx_strand_id
1 'polypeptide(L)'
;MVKAKLEAKKSTELVNENNVELETYSTIKTLEKLTDYVDFAKNLSTAKAGIQNERRLRAAIASAEYIVVKSEVSTDEINKSLAELQKSISLVRLPYMSGVSSDKFAPNEKITRAEAASVLKRLINDKAKSNDKSSFSDLKEEQWFYDNIVFIEKQGLIAGYEDGTFRPNEPMTRAQFASMMANYLKLNVGNHPIDFKDVKENYWASDAINALSSHGIMVGKSKNEFKPNDKITRAEAATIFNKILYRKINKSFLDKYSSNPFKDLNRDHWAYYQVIEITAK
;
A
#
# COMPACT_ATOMS: atom_id res chain seq x y z
N MET A 1 -2.19 -17.44 -28.68
CA MET A 1 -1.63 -18.10 -29.89
C MET A 1 -0.36 -18.90 -29.57
N VAL A 2 0.62 -18.34 -28.84
CA VAL A 2 1.78 -19.08 -28.30
C VAL A 2 1.39 -20.13 -27.27
N LYS A 3 0.52 -19.78 -26.30
CA LYS A 3 -0.03 -20.74 -25.32
C LYS A 3 -0.74 -21.93 -25.99
N ALA A 4 -1.55 -21.67 -27.01
CA ALA A 4 -2.25 -22.71 -27.79
C ALA A 4 -1.31 -23.56 -28.67
N LYS A 5 -0.26 -22.97 -29.28
CA LYS A 5 0.75 -23.74 -30.04
C LYS A 5 1.70 -24.54 -29.13
N LEU A 6 1.99 -24.06 -27.91
CA LEU A 6 2.79 -24.76 -26.90
C LEU A 6 2.00 -25.86 -26.18
N GLU A 7 0.72 -25.62 -25.88
CA GLU A 7 -0.20 -26.64 -25.37
C GLU A 7 -0.48 -27.72 -26.43
N ALA A 8 -0.62 -27.36 -27.71
CA ALA A 8 -0.72 -28.32 -28.80
C ALA A 8 0.53 -29.20 -28.90
N LYS A 9 1.74 -28.65 -28.71
CA LYS A 9 2.99 -29.42 -28.63
C LYS A 9 2.99 -30.42 -27.47
N LYS A 10 2.54 -29.98 -26.28
CA LYS A 10 2.35 -30.84 -25.09
C LYS A 10 1.42 -32.04 -25.32
N SER A 11 0.37 -31.89 -26.14
CA SER A 11 -0.59 -32.96 -26.42
C SER A 11 -0.16 -33.94 -27.52
N THR A 12 0.89 -33.66 -28.29
CA THR A 12 1.29 -34.49 -29.44
C THR A 12 2.58 -35.31 -29.22
N GLU A 13 3.36 -35.02 -28.17
CA GLU A 13 4.68 -35.63 -27.93
C GLU A 13 4.83 -36.18 -26.49
N LEU A 14 3.95 -37.10 -26.07
CA LEU A 14 4.09 -37.79 -24.76
C LEU A 14 5.20 -38.87 -24.73
N VAL A 15 6.23 -38.79 -25.59
CA VAL A 15 7.30 -39.80 -25.69
C VAL A 15 8.66 -39.17 -26.05
N ASN A 16 9.39 -38.62 -25.07
CA ASN A 16 10.84 -38.80 -24.82
C ASN A 16 11.49 -37.61 -24.10
N GLU A 17 11.98 -37.85 -22.88
CA GLU A 17 12.74 -36.91 -22.06
C GLU A 17 14.04 -36.46 -22.76
N ASN A 18 14.08 -35.21 -23.26
CA ASN A 18 15.27 -34.54 -23.82
C ASN A 18 15.34 -33.06 -23.39
N ASN A 19 16.54 -32.46 -23.33
CA ASN A 19 16.81 -31.07 -22.88
C ASN A 19 15.91 -29.98 -23.52
N VAL A 20 15.42 -30.20 -24.73
CA VAL A 20 14.53 -29.28 -25.46
C VAL A 20 13.16 -29.14 -24.79
N GLU A 21 12.66 -30.19 -24.14
CA GLU A 21 11.39 -30.15 -23.40
C GLU A 21 11.50 -29.28 -22.14
N LEU A 22 12.64 -29.37 -21.43
CA LEU A 22 12.92 -28.57 -20.23
C LEU A 22 13.00 -27.07 -20.56
N GLU A 23 13.67 -26.71 -21.66
CA GLU A 23 13.75 -25.32 -22.13
C GLU A 23 12.37 -24.78 -22.55
N THR A 24 11.58 -25.60 -23.26
CA THR A 24 10.21 -25.26 -23.68
C THR A 24 9.30 -25.02 -22.47
N TYR A 25 9.35 -25.91 -21.48
CA TYR A 25 8.59 -25.78 -20.24
C TYR A 25 8.99 -24.53 -19.43
N SER A 26 10.29 -24.27 -19.31
CA SER A 26 10.82 -23.06 -18.66
C SER A 26 10.32 -21.78 -19.33
N THR A 27 10.31 -21.78 -20.68
CA THR A 27 9.79 -20.65 -21.48
C THR A 27 8.31 -20.40 -21.21
N ILE A 28 7.48 -21.46 -21.21
CA ILE A 28 6.04 -21.36 -20.91
C ILE A 28 5.81 -20.76 -19.53
N LYS A 29 6.48 -21.30 -18.50
CA LYS A 29 6.32 -20.82 -17.12
C LYS A 29 6.73 -19.35 -16.97
N THR A 30 7.76 -18.93 -17.68
CA THR A 30 8.23 -17.53 -17.67
C THR A 30 7.24 -16.63 -18.38
N LEU A 31 6.64 -17.07 -19.50
CA LEU A 31 5.60 -16.33 -20.22
C LEU A 31 4.30 -16.19 -19.40
N GLU A 32 3.90 -17.25 -18.69
CA GLU A 32 2.78 -17.21 -17.74
C GLU A 32 3.04 -16.20 -16.62
N LYS A 33 4.27 -16.19 -16.08
CA LYS A 33 4.66 -15.18 -15.09
C LYS A 33 4.59 -13.77 -15.67
N LEU A 34 5.08 -13.53 -16.89
CA LEU A 34 4.95 -12.22 -17.53
C LEU A 34 3.48 -11.81 -17.67
N THR A 35 2.62 -12.74 -18.10
CA THR A 35 1.18 -12.52 -18.24
C THR A 35 0.53 -12.09 -16.92
N ASP A 36 0.82 -12.81 -15.82
CA ASP A 36 0.28 -12.46 -14.50
C ASP A 36 0.72 -11.06 -14.03
N TYR A 37 1.97 -10.68 -14.31
CA TYR A 37 2.49 -9.34 -13.99
C TYR A 37 1.87 -8.26 -14.87
N VAL A 38 1.59 -8.54 -16.15
CA VAL A 38 0.86 -7.61 -17.04
C VAL A 38 -0.54 -7.35 -16.50
N ASP A 39 -1.29 -8.42 -16.19
CA ASP A 39 -2.65 -8.31 -15.68
C ASP A 39 -2.69 -7.58 -14.33
N PHE A 40 -1.73 -7.85 -13.45
CA PHE A 40 -1.58 -7.13 -12.20
C PHE A 40 -1.28 -5.64 -12.44
N ALA A 41 -0.29 -5.32 -13.28
CA ALA A 41 0.16 -3.96 -13.54
C ALA A 41 -0.93 -3.07 -14.13
N LYS A 42 -1.77 -3.61 -15.02
CA LYS A 42 -2.91 -2.89 -15.62
C LYS A 42 -3.95 -2.43 -14.60
N ASN A 43 -4.03 -3.11 -13.45
CA ASN A 43 -4.98 -2.82 -12.40
C ASN A 43 -4.40 -1.97 -11.25
N LEU A 44 -3.12 -1.58 -11.34
CA LEU A 44 -2.49 -0.74 -10.32
C LEU A 44 -3.01 0.70 -10.37
N SER A 45 -3.27 1.26 -9.18
CA SER A 45 -3.52 2.69 -9.03
C SER A 45 -2.23 3.47 -9.31
N THR A 46 -2.30 4.44 -10.22
CA THR A 46 -1.24 5.41 -10.51
C THR A 46 -1.56 6.80 -9.96
N ALA A 47 -2.65 6.97 -9.21
CA ALA A 47 -3.17 8.27 -8.78
C ALA A 47 -2.18 9.10 -7.93
N LYS A 48 -1.22 8.44 -7.27
CA LYS A 48 -0.16 9.07 -6.48
C LYS A 48 1.23 8.89 -7.09
N ALA A 49 1.33 8.27 -8.26
CA ALA A 49 2.57 8.21 -9.00
C ALA A 49 2.83 9.55 -9.69
N GLY A 50 4.07 10.02 -9.69
CA GLY A 50 4.44 11.14 -10.56
C GLY A 50 4.26 10.74 -12.03
N ILE A 51 3.92 11.72 -12.88
CA ILE A 51 3.63 11.52 -14.32
C ILE A 51 4.72 10.68 -15.03
N GLN A 52 5.98 10.86 -14.64
CA GLN A 52 7.10 10.10 -15.20
C GLN A 52 7.04 8.61 -14.86
N ASN A 53 6.73 8.25 -13.61
CA ASN A 53 6.63 6.84 -13.20
C ASN A 53 5.39 6.18 -13.79
N GLU A 54 4.28 6.91 -13.89
CA GLU A 54 3.08 6.43 -14.58
C GLU A 54 3.38 6.12 -16.07
N ARG A 55 4.04 7.03 -16.79
CA ARG A 55 4.40 6.81 -18.20
C ARG A 55 5.34 5.62 -18.38
N ARG A 56 6.33 5.47 -17.49
CA ARG A 56 7.23 4.30 -17.48
C ARG A 56 6.46 3.00 -17.31
N LEU A 57 5.51 2.95 -16.37
CA LEU A 57 4.67 1.78 -16.18
C LEU A 57 3.84 1.47 -17.42
N ARG A 58 3.17 2.46 -18.01
CA ARG A 58 2.36 2.26 -19.22
C ARG A 58 3.20 1.74 -20.39
N ALA A 59 4.41 2.28 -20.58
CA ALA A 59 5.32 1.81 -21.61
C ALA A 59 5.76 0.35 -21.35
N ALA A 60 6.13 0.01 -20.12
CA ALA A 60 6.52 -1.35 -19.77
C ALA A 60 5.37 -2.37 -19.93
N ILE A 61 4.13 -1.98 -19.58
CA ILE A 61 2.93 -2.79 -19.84
C ILE A 61 2.77 -3.04 -21.34
N ALA A 62 2.82 -2.00 -22.17
CA ALA A 62 2.63 -2.15 -23.62
C ALA A 62 3.72 -3.05 -24.25
N SER A 63 4.98 -2.88 -23.86
CA SER A 63 6.07 -3.75 -24.30
C SER A 63 5.85 -5.21 -23.89
N ALA A 64 5.40 -5.44 -22.65
CA ALA A 64 5.12 -6.78 -22.14
C ALA A 64 3.90 -7.42 -22.81
N GLU A 65 2.83 -6.67 -23.06
CA GLU A 65 1.66 -7.14 -23.82
C GLU A 65 2.06 -7.60 -25.22
N TYR A 66 2.95 -6.86 -25.89
CA TYR A 66 3.49 -7.27 -27.18
C TYR A 66 4.24 -8.61 -27.11
N ILE A 67 5.09 -8.78 -26.09
CA ILE A 67 5.81 -10.05 -25.86
C ILE A 67 4.85 -11.21 -25.62
N VAL A 68 3.76 -10.99 -24.87
CA VAL A 68 2.75 -12.03 -24.57
C VAL A 68 2.02 -12.52 -25.84
N VAL A 69 1.84 -11.67 -26.85
CA VAL A 69 1.10 -12.00 -28.09
C VAL A 69 1.99 -12.36 -29.28
N LYS A 70 3.30 -12.07 -29.21
CA LYS A 70 4.27 -12.35 -30.29
C LYS A 70 4.24 -13.82 -30.67
N SER A 71 4.30 -14.15 -31.97
CA SER A 71 4.19 -15.54 -32.45
C SER A 71 5.37 -16.44 -32.05
N GLU A 72 6.55 -15.85 -31.89
CA GLU A 72 7.80 -16.49 -31.48
C GLU A 72 8.57 -15.55 -30.55
N VAL A 73 9.00 -16.07 -29.40
CA VAL A 73 9.72 -15.27 -28.41
C VAL A 73 10.72 -16.13 -27.65
N SER A 74 11.92 -15.59 -27.43
CA SER A 74 12.95 -16.24 -26.63
C SER A 74 12.75 -16.00 -25.14
N THR A 75 13.24 -16.92 -24.29
CA THR A 75 13.23 -16.76 -22.83
C THR A 75 13.93 -15.49 -22.37
N ASP A 76 14.99 -15.08 -23.06
CA ASP A 76 15.73 -13.84 -22.75
C ASP A 76 14.90 -12.58 -23.02
N GLU A 77 14.14 -12.56 -24.11
CA GLU A 77 13.19 -11.46 -24.39
C GLU A 77 12.10 -11.38 -23.30
N ILE A 78 11.55 -12.53 -22.89
CA ILE A 78 10.55 -12.57 -21.80
C ILE A 78 11.16 -12.05 -20.50
N ASN A 79 12.36 -12.52 -20.13
CA ASN A 79 13.02 -12.12 -18.89
C ASN A 79 13.36 -10.63 -18.87
N LYS A 80 13.84 -10.08 -19.99
CA LYS A 80 14.09 -8.63 -20.13
C LYS A 80 12.81 -7.83 -19.92
N SER A 81 11.73 -8.22 -20.60
CA SER A 81 10.43 -7.55 -20.47
C SER A 81 9.86 -7.66 -19.05
N LEU A 82 9.96 -8.84 -18.43
CA LEU A 82 9.55 -9.06 -17.05
C LEU A 82 10.32 -8.18 -16.07
N ALA A 83 11.64 -8.08 -16.22
CA ALA A 83 12.47 -7.24 -15.35
C ALA A 83 12.13 -5.75 -15.47
N GLU A 84 11.90 -5.26 -16.69
CA GLU A 84 11.47 -3.87 -16.94
C GLU A 84 10.08 -3.57 -16.34
N LEU A 85 9.14 -4.52 -16.50
CA LEU A 85 7.80 -4.40 -15.93
C LEU A 85 7.84 -4.41 -14.40
N GLN A 86 8.58 -5.34 -13.79
CA GLN A 86 8.78 -5.41 -12.34
C GLN A 86 9.40 -4.13 -11.78
N LYS A 87 10.43 -3.60 -12.45
CA LYS A 87 11.06 -2.32 -12.09
C LYS A 87 10.07 -1.15 -12.19
N SER A 88 9.22 -1.14 -13.20
CA SER A 88 8.23 -0.06 -13.36
C SER A 88 7.10 -0.17 -12.34
N ILE A 89 6.69 -1.38 -11.98
CA ILE A 89 5.75 -1.65 -10.89
C ILE A 89 6.30 -1.13 -9.56
N SER A 90 7.56 -1.38 -9.23
CA SER A 90 8.13 -0.94 -7.94
C SER A 90 8.23 0.59 -7.81
N LEU A 91 8.22 1.33 -8.92
CA LEU A 91 8.17 2.80 -8.92
C LEU A 91 6.77 3.37 -8.60
N VAL A 92 5.71 2.57 -8.75
CA VAL A 92 4.31 2.99 -8.47
C VAL A 92 3.71 2.25 -7.27
N ARG A 93 4.20 1.05 -6.99
CA ARG A 93 3.81 0.19 -5.87
C ARG A 93 4.89 0.25 -4.79
N LEU A 94 5.08 1.44 -4.25
CA LEU A 94 6.00 1.64 -3.14
C LEU A 94 5.38 1.08 -1.85
N PRO A 95 6.13 0.26 -1.08
CA PRO A 95 5.73 -0.08 0.27
C PRO A 95 5.76 1.19 1.13
N TYR A 96 4.77 1.34 2.00
CA TYR A 96 4.64 2.54 2.83
C TYR A 96 4.49 2.25 4.32
N MET A 97 4.31 1.00 4.71
CA MET A 97 4.46 0.57 6.11
C MET A 97 5.56 -0.48 6.23
N SER A 98 6.09 -0.63 7.43
CA SER A 98 7.08 -1.63 7.80
C SER A 98 6.65 -2.31 9.10
N GLY A 99 7.19 -3.50 9.35
CA GLY A 99 7.06 -4.14 10.66
C GLY A 99 7.76 -3.35 11.76
N VAL A 100 7.44 -3.70 13.01
CA VAL A 100 8.16 -3.21 14.21
C VAL A 100 9.50 -3.91 14.38
N SER A 101 9.66 -5.08 13.77
CA SER A 101 10.94 -5.77 13.51
C SER A 101 10.94 -6.34 12.09
N SER A 102 12.02 -7.00 11.69
CA SER A 102 12.12 -7.69 10.40
C SER A 102 11.11 -8.83 10.24
N ASP A 103 10.67 -9.45 11.34
CA ASP A 103 9.80 -10.62 11.37
C ASP A 103 8.51 -10.43 12.17
N LYS A 104 8.18 -9.19 12.56
CA LYS A 104 6.96 -8.85 13.31
C LYS A 104 6.29 -7.60 12.76
N PHE A 105 5.02 -7.70 12.36
CA PHE A 105 4.23 -6.54 11.93
C PHE A 105 3.48 -5.87 13.08
N ALA A 106 3.08 -6.64 14.09
CA ALA A 106 2.23 -6.24 15.21
C ALA A 106 0.84 -5.74 14.78
N PRO A 107 0.03 -6.54 14.05
CA PRO A 107 -1.21 -6.07 13.44
C PRO A 107 -2.27 -5.60 14.46
N ASN A 108 -2.30 -6.22 15.64
CA ASN A 108 -3.27 -5.91 16.69
C ASN A 108 -2.78 -4.84 17.68
N GLU A 109 -1.50 -4.49 17.63
CA GLU A 109 -0.96 -3.42 18.46
C GLU A 109 -1.45 -2.06 17.99
N LYS A 110 -1.49 -1.10 18.91
CA LYS A 110 -1.94 0.25 18.62
C LYS A 110 -0.84 1.03 17.92
N ILE A 111 -1.20 1.70 16.82
CA ILE A 111 -0.24 2.55 16.10
C ILE A 111 0.02 3.82 16.93
N THR A 112 1.27 4.22 17.02
CA THR A 112 1.65 5.47 17.70
C THR A 112 1.49 6.67 16.76
N ARG A 113 1.47 7.87 17.35
CA ARG A 113 1.43 9.14 16.58
C ARG A 113 2.64 9.29 15.67
N ALA A 114 3.83 8.92 16.14
CA ALA A 114 5.06 8.94 15.36
C ALA A 114 5.04 7.96 14.18
N GLU A 115 4.50 6.76 14.38
CA GLU A 115 4.38 5.77 13.31
C GLU A 115 3.44 6.24 12.20
N ALA A 116 2.24 6.72 12.56
CA ALA A 116 1.29 7.25 11.57
C ALA A 116 1.87 8.46 10.80
N ALA A 117 2.52 9.38 11.52
CA ALA A 117 3.22 10.52 10.94
C ALA A 117 4.30 10.11 9.94
N SER A 118 5.09 9.10 10.29
CA SER A 118 6.17 8.58 9.45
C SER A 118 5.65 7.89 8.18
N VAL A 119 4.54 7.16 8.27
CA VAL A 119 3.85 6.61 7.08
C VAL A 119 3.39 7.75 6.19
N LEU A 120 2.77 8.78 6.75
CA LEU A 120 2.27 9.92 5.98
C LEU A 120 3.41 10.69 5.27
N LYS A 121 4.53 10.93 5.97
CA LYS A 121 5.72 11.54 5.37
C LYS A 121 6.22 10.72 4.18
N ARG A 122 6.29 9.39 4.31
CA ARG A 122 6.72 8.50 3.23
C ARG A 122 5.79 8.57 2.02
N LEU A 123 4.49 8.71 2.24
CA LEU A 123 3.50 8.87 1.17
C LEU A 123 3.61 10.22 0.44
N ILE A 124 4.04 11.27 1.14
CA ILE A 124 4.20 12.61 0.58
C ILE A 124 5.55 12.73 -0.12
N ASN A 125 6.64 12.50 0.61
CA ASN A 125 8.00 12.54 0.10
C ASN A 125 8.98 11.82 1.05
N ASP A 126 9.24 10.54 0.77
CA ASP A 126 10.17 9.73 1.58
C ASP A 126 11.61 10.29 1.62
N LYS A 127 12.04 11.05 0.60
CA LYS A 127 13.40 11.58 0.50
C LYS A 127 13.58 12.98 1.07
N ALA A 128 12.49 13.69 1.38
CA ALA A 128 12.57 15.02 1.96
C ALA A 128 13.21 14.93 3.35
N LYS A 129 14.13 15.85 3.61
CA LYS A 129 14.61 16.18 4.94
C LYS A 129 14.00 17.50 5.36
N SER A 130 13.69 17.63 6.64
CA SER A 130 13.36 18.91 7.23
C SER A 130 14.62 19.46 7.88
N ASN A 131 15.01 20.68 7.52
CA ASN A 131 16.05 21.41 8.25
C ASN A 131 15.43 22.33 9.31
N ASP A 132 14.11 22.27 9.48
CA ASP A 132 13.37 23.10 10.42
C ASP A 132 13.38 22.49 11.82
N LYS A 133 13.08 23.34 12.80
CA LYS A 133 12.81 22.91 14.18
C LYS A 133 11.33 22.67 14.41
N SER A 134 11.03 21.63 15.18
CA SER A 134 9.69 21.36 15.69
C SER A 134 9.19 22.54 16.54
N SER A 135 7.88 22.84 16.50
CA SER A 135 7.25 23.70 17.51
C SER A 135 6.90 22.94 18.80
N PHE A 136 6.86 21.61 18.74
CA PHE A 136 6.57 20.74 19.88
C PHE A 136 7.77 20.58 20.81
N SER A 137 7.53 20.73 22.11
CA SER A 137 8.55 20.72 23.17
C SER A 137 9.08 19.32 23.52
N ASP A 138 8.37 18.26 23.14
CA ASP A 138 8.68 16.87 23.45
C ASP A 138 9.36 16.10 22.31
N LEU A 139 9.78 16.81 21.26
CA LEU A 139 10.56 16.25 20.16
C LEU A 139 12.05 16.61 20.29
N LYS A 140 12.91 15.60 20.13
CA LYS A 140 14.37 15.73 20.15
C LYS A 140 14.95 15.23 18.83
N GLU A 141 15.96 15.93 18.31
CA GLU A 141 16.53 15.69 16.97
C GLU A 141 17.07 14.26 16.79
N GLU A 142 17.47 13.59 17.87
CA GLU A 142 18.03 12.24 17.82
C GLU A 142 16.96 11.15 17.67
N GLN A 143 15.68 11.49 17.79
CA GLN A 143 14.59 10.52 17.68
C GLN A 143 14.35 10.14 16.22
N TRP A 144 14.19 8.85 15.93
CA TRP A 144 14.02 8.32 14.57
C TRP A 144 12.85 8.94 13.78
N PHE A 145 11.85 9.48 14.48
CA PHE A 145 10.66 10.10 13.90
C PHE A 145 10.75 11.63 13.80
N TYR A 146 11.81 12.26 14.31
CA TYR A 146 11.90 13.73 14.43
C TYR A 146 11.67 14.40 13.08
N ASP A 147 12.51 14.10 12.09
CA ASP A 147 12.43 14.66 10.74
C ASP A 147 11.05 14.42 10.10
N ASN A 148 10.46 13.25 10.35
CA ASN A 148 9.16 12.90 9.77
C ASN A 148 8.05 13.77 10.34
N ILE A 149 8.03 13.95 11.67
CA ILE A 149 7.01 14.75 12.35
C ILE A 149 7.20 16.23 12.00
N VAL A 150 8.43 16.76 12.04
CA VAL A 150 8.69 18.15 11.64
C VAL A 150 8.24 18.38 10.20
N PHE A 151 8.57 17.49 9.27
CA PHE A 151 8.16 17.64 7.87
C PHE A 151 6.64 17.80 7.75
N ILE A 152 5.85 16.90 8.33
CA ILE A 152 4.39 16.97 8.20
C ILE A 152 3.75 18.08 9.05
N GLU A 153 4.40 18.50 10.15
CA GLU A 153 4.03 19.69 10.92
C GLU A 153 4.12 20.94 10.03
N LYS A 154 5.25 21.14 9.33
CA LYS A 154 5.42 22.29 8.44
C LYS A 154 4.51 22.27 7.22
N GLN A 155 4.02 21.10 6.83
CA GLN A 155 2.97 20.97 5.81
C GLN A 155 1.55 21.27 6.36
N GLY A 156 1.41 21.56 7.67
CA GLY A 156 0.13 21.84 8.31
C GLY A 156 -0.79 20.62 8.45
N LEU A 157 -0.23 19.41 8.40
CA LEU A 157 -1.02 18.17 8.41
C LEU A 157 -1.34 17.66 9.81
N ILE A 158 -0.55 18.09 10.80
CA ILE A 158 -0.69 17.69 12.19
C ILE A 158 -0.69 18.92 13.09
N ALA A 159 -1.33 18.76 14.24
CA ALA A 159 -1.26 19.68 15.36
C ALA A 159 -0.90 18.91 16.65
N GLY A 160 -0.29 19.62 17.58
CA GLY A 160 0.00 19.15 18.93
C GLY A 160 -1.17 19.38 19.88
N TYR A 161 -0.91 19.16 21.15
CA TYR A 161 -1.81 19.50 22.24
C TYR A 161 -1.60 20.96 22.68
N GLU A 162 -2.56 21.51 23.44
CA GLU A 162 -2.50 22.88 23.95
C GLU A 162 -1.30 23.14 24.86
N ASP A 163 -0.75 22.09 25.47
CA ASP A 163 0.47 22.14 26.30
C ASP A 163 1.77 22.25 25.46
N GLY A 164 1.67 22.33 24.14
CA GLY A 164 2.81 22.43 23.23
C GLY A 164 3.51 21.10 22.96
N THR A 165 2.91 19.95 23.33
CA THR A 165 3.48 18.63 23.06
C THR A 165 2.85 17.96 21.84
N PHE A 166 3.56 17.01 21.22
CA PHE A 166 3.01 16.12 20.19
C PHE A 166 2.63 14.74 20.71
N ARG A 167 3.31 14.24 21.74
CA ARG A 167 3.17 12.90 22.34
C ARG A 167 3.43 11.77 21.33
N PRO A 168 4.61 11.72 20.71
CA PRO A 168 4.89 10.82 19.57
C PRO A 168 4.68 9.33 19.86
N ASN A 169 4.96 8.90 21.09
CA ASN A 169 4.92 7.50 21.49
C ASN A 169 3.54 7.04 21.99
N GLU A 170 2.56 7.95 22.12
CA GLU A 170 1.23 7.57 22.57
C GLU A 170 0.44 6.88 21.45
N PRO A 171 -0.32 5.82 21.78
CA PRO A 171 -1.32 5.24 20.89
C PRO A 171 -2.34 6.28 20.40
N MET A 172 -2.58 6.30 19.09
CA MET A 172 -3.57 7.19 18.48
C MET A 172 -5.00 6.73 18.75
N THR A 173 -5.89 7.69 19.05
CA THR A 173 -7.33 7.44 18.94
C THR A 173 -7.75 7.41 17.47
N ARG A 174 -8.90 6.78 17.19
CA ARG A 174 -9.53 6.78 15.87
C ARG A 174 -9.84 8.20 15.37
N ALA A 175 -10.30 9.09 16.25
CA ALA A 175 -10.54 10.50 15.92
C ALA A 175 -9.26 11.26 15.53
N GLN A 176 -8.16 11.03 16.26
CA GLN A 176 -6.86 11.62 15.93
C GLN A 176 -6.34 11.14 14.57
N PHE A 177 -6.48 9.85 14.29
CA PHE A 177 -6.10 9.29 13.00
C PHE A 177 -6.98 9.86 11.87
N ALA A 178 -8.29 9.96 12.10
CA ALA A 178 -9.24 10.54 11.15
C ALA A 178 -8.88 12.00 10.81
N SER A 179 -8.63 12.83 11.82
CA SER A 179 -8.23 14.23 11.62
C SER A 179 -6.94 14.34 10.80
N MET A 180 -5.92 13.55 11.12
CA MET A 180 -4.65 13.53 10.36
C MET A 180 -4.87 13.15 8.88
N MET A 181 -5.70 12.14 8.60
CA MET A 181 -5.97 11.70 7.23
C MET A 181 -6.85 12.69 6.46
N ALA A 182 -7.84 13.31 7.13
CA ALA A 182 -8.69 14.33 6.52
C ALA A 182 -7.87 15.56 6.10
N ASN A 183 -6.95 16.02 6.95
CA ASN A 183 -6.02 17.12 6.63
C ASN A 183 -5.13 16.79 5.42
N TYR A 184 -4.60 15.57 5.37
CA TYR A 184 -3.80 15.12 4.23
C TYR A 184 -4.57 15.13 2.91
N LEU A 185 -5.81 14.65 2.94
CA LEU A 185 -6.63 14.53 1.74
C LEU A 185 -7.34 15.83 1.37
N LYS A 186 -7.40 16.81 2.28
CA LYS A 186 -8.17 18.04 2.14
C LYS A 186 -9.63 17.76 1.73
N LEU A 187 -10.22 16.73 2.33
CA LEU A 187 -11.59 16.32 2.00
C LEU A 187 -12.60 17.25 2.66
N ASN A 188 -13.63 17.60 1.89
CA ASN A 188 -14.87 18.12 2.44
C ASN A 188 -15.77 16.96 2.88
N VAL A 189 -16.75 17.24 3.73
CA VAL A 189 -17.80 16.26 4.05
C VAL A 189 -18.58 15.95 2.77
N GLY A 190 -18.70 14.66 2.43
CA GLY A 190 -19.45 14.22 1.25
C GLY A 190 -20.97 14.34 1.44
N ASN A 191 -21.73 14.11 0.38
CA ASN A 191 -23.20 14.28 0.35
C ASN A 191 -23.98 13.25 1.19
N HIS A 192 -23.29 12.27 1.79
CA HIS A 192 -23.87 11.21 2.61
C HIS A 192 -23.11 11.09 3.94
N PRO A 193 -23.21 12.10 4.83
CA PRO A 193 -22.65 11.98 6.17
C PRO A 193 -23.32 10.80 6.90
N ILE A 194 -22.53 10.09 7.69
CA ILE A 194 -23.04 9.00 8.53
C ILE A 194 -23.23 9.57 9.92
N ASP A 195 -24.47 9.54 10.42
CA ASP A 195 -24.78 9.97 11.78
C ASP A 195 -24.37 8.87 12.77
N PHE A 196 -23.20 9.05 13.39
CA PHE A 196 -22.75 8.20 14.48
C PHE A 196 -23.29 8.72 15.82
N LYS A 197 -23.91 7.84 16.61
CA LYS A 197 -24.48 8.21 17.91
C LYS A 197 -23.45 8.71 18.92
N ASP A 198 -22.21 8.28 18.76
CA ASP A 198 -21.07 8.59 19.63
C ASP A 198 -20.17 9.72 19.08
N VAL A 199 -20.59 10.40 18.02
CA VAL A 199 -19.92 11.58 17.46
C VAL A 199 -20.94 12.71 17.40
N LYS A 200 -20.90 13.60 18.39
CA LYS A 200 -21.74 14.81 18.42
C LYS A 200 -21.25 15.80 17.38
N GLU A 201 -22.15 16.64 16.86
CA GLU A 201 -21.81 17.69 15.88
C GLU A 201 -20.68 18.61 16.36
N ASN A 202 -20.68 18.98 17.64
CA ASN A 202 -19.66 19.83 18.25
C ASN A 202 -18.38 19.08 18.69
N TYR A 203 -18.27 17.79 18.39
CA TYR A 203 -17.04 17.04 18.67
C TYR A 203 -15.93 17.55 17.75
N TRP A 204 -14.75 17.82 18.30
CA TRP A 204 -13.64 18.47 17.58
C TRP A 204 -13.21 17.76 16.28
N ALA A 205 -13.43 16.44 16.18
CA ALA A 205 -13.12 15.65 14.99
C ALA A 205 -14.35 15.28 14.14
N SER A 206 -15.53 15.83 14.43
CA SER A 206 -16.80 15.51 13.76
C SER A 206 -16.66 15.61 12.25
N ASP A 207 -16.18 16.75 11.74
CA ASP A 207 -16.01 16.99 10.30
C ASP A 207 -15.05 15.99 9.65
N ALA A 208 -13.90 15.74 10.29
CA ALA A 208 -12.92 14.79 9.78
C ALA A 208 -13.47 13.35 9.72
N ILE A 209 -14.20 12.94 10.76
CA ILE A 209 -14.85 11.64 10.84
C ILE A 209 -15.91 11.52 9.74
N ASN A 210 -16.77 12.53 9.58
CA ASN A 210 -17.84 12.55 8.59
C ASN A 210 -17.29 12.59 7.16
N ALA A 211 -16.21 13.35 6.91
CA ALA A 211 -15.53 13.38 5.62
C ALA A 211 -14.97 12.01 5.24
N LEU A 212 -14.21 11.35 6.11
CA LEU A 212 -13.65 10.03 5.79
C LEU A 212 -14.72 8.93 5.71
N SER A 213 -15.77 9.02 6.53
CA SER A 213 -16.85 8.04 6.54
C SER A 213 -17.72 8.12 5.30
N SER A 214 -18.10 9.34 4.88
CA SER A 214 -18.87 9.57 3.65
C SER A 214 -18.12 9.15 2.37
N HIS A 215 -16.79 9.15 2.39
CA HIS A 215 -15.95 8.63 1.30
C HIS A 215 -15.63 7.13 1.44
N GLY A 216 -16.17 6.44 2.46
CA GLY A 216 -15.93 5.01 2.70
C GLY A 216 -14.50 4.66 3.11
N ILE A 217 -13.67 5.66 3.45
CA ILE A 217 -12.26 5.51 3.80
C ILE A 217 -12.14 4.91 5.20
N MET A 218 -12.78 5.54 6.19
CA MET A 218 -12.79 5.06 7.56
C MET A 218 -14.24 4.88 8.01
N VAL A 219 -14.64 3.63 8.26
CA VAL A 219 -16.01 3.30 8.67
C VAL A 219 -16.09 3.06 10.18
N GLY A 220 -17.29 3.16 10.74
CA GLY A 220 -17.54 2.83 12.14
C GLY A 220 -17.26 1.37 12.48
N LYS A 221 -17.09 1.08 13.76
CA LYS A 221 -16.89 -0.30 14.24
C LYS A 221 -18.20 -1.09 14.34
N SER A 222 -19.33 -0.39 14.43
CA SER A 222 -20.67 -0.97 14.41
C SER A 222 -21.60 -0.06 13.60
N LYS A 223 -22.84 -0.53 13.35
CA LYS A 223 -23.79 0.07 12.40
C LYS A 223 -23.97 1.59 12.58
N ASN A 224 -23.91 2.12 13.82
CA ASN A 224 -24.07 3.55 14.12
C ASN A 224 -23.04 4.07 15.14
N GLU A 225 -21.89 3.42 15.32
CA GLU A 225 -20.85 3.88 16.25
C GLU A 225 -19.48 3.94 15.59
N PHE A 226 -18.87 5.12 15.67
CA PHE A 226 -17.53 5.34 15.13
C PHE A 226 -16.43 4.87 16.09
N LYS A 227 -16.70 4.96 17.40
CA LYS A 227 -15.76 4.78 18.51
C LYS A 227 -14.57 5.74 18.42
N PRO A 228 -14.79 7.07 18.50
CA PRO A 228 -13.74 8.07 18.24
C PRO A 228 -12.56 8.01 19.22
N ASN A 229 -12.82 7.60 20.47
CA ASN A 229 -11.81 7.55 21.52
C ASN A 229 -11.07 6.20 21.61
N ASP A 230 -11.54 5.17 20.90
CA ASP A 230 -10.85 3.89 20.83
C ASP A 230 -9.48 4.06 20.18
N LYS A 231 -8.50 3.30 20.67
CA LYS A 231 -7.17 3.26 20.05
C LYS A 231 -7.19 2.44 18.77
N ILE A 232 -6.62 3.00 17.70
CA ILE A 232 -6.55 2.36 16.38
C ILE A 232 -5.37 1.40 16.29
N THR A 233 -5.62 0.23 15.73
CA THR A 233 -4.60 -0.81 15.50
C THR A 233 -3.78 -0.53 14.25
N ARG A 234 -2.58 -1.11 14.17
CA ARG A 234 -1.73 -1.06 12.97
C ARG A 234 -2.41 -1.70 11.74
N ALA A 235 -3.20 -2.76 11.94
CA ALA A 235 -3.99 -3.39 10.88
C ALA A 235 -5.14 -2.50 10.36
N GLU A 236 -5.85 -1.79 11.26
CA GLU A 236 -6.85 -0.80 10.85
C GLU A 236 -6.21 0.34 10.06
N ALA A 237 -5.08 0.88 10.54
CA ALA A 237 -4.35 1.93 9.84
C ALA A 237 -3.88 1.48 8.45
N ALA A 238 -3.30 0.28 8.33
CA ALA A 238 -2.91 -0.34 7.06
C ALA A 238 -4.06 -0.37 6.04
N THR A 239 -5.24 -0.80 6.50
CA THR A 239 -6.44 -0.89 5.67
C THR A 239 -6.92 0.48 5.21
N ILE A 240 -6.88 1.48 6.09
CA ILE A 240 -7.28 2.85 5.76
C ILE A 240 -6.30 3.46 4.76
N PHE A 241 -4.98 3.30 4.94
CA PHE A 241 -4.00 3.78 3.97
C PHE A 241 -4.17 3.12 2.59
N ASN A 242 -4.47 1.82 2.53
CA ASN A 242 -4.79 1.16 1.25
C ASN A 242 -5.96 1.85 0.55
N LYS A 243 -7.04 2.18 1.27
CA LYS A 243 -8.19 2.90 0.72
C LYS A 243 -7.82 4.31 0.24
N ILE A 244 -7.06 5.06 1.03
CA ILE A 244 -6.59 6.41 0.70
C ILE A 244 -5.80 6.44 -0.62
N LEU A 245 -5.03 5.39 -0.86
CA LEU A 245 -4.17 5.26 -2.04
C LEU A 245 -4.84 4.50 -3.19
N TYR A 246 -6.11 4.14 -3.05
CA TYR A 246 -6.88 3.33 -4.00
C TYR A 246 -6.17 1.99 -4.33
N ARG A 247 -5.50 1.39 -3.33
CA ARG A 247 -4.83 0.09 -3.46
C ARG A 247 -5.88 -1.01 -3.60
N LYS A 248 -5.86 -1.70 -4.74
CA LYS A 248 -6.70 -2.87 -4.99
C LYS A 248 -5.92 -4.14 -4.62
N ILE A 249 -6.42 -4.85 -3.62
CA ILE A 249 -5.79 -6.10 -3.16
C ILE A 249 -6.03 -7.21 -4.19
N ASN A 250 -4.95 -7.72 -4.78
CA ASN A 250 -4.99 -8.90 -5.66
C ASN A 250 -4.45 -10.13 -4.91
N LYS A 251 -5.35 -10.89 -4.28
CA LYS A 251 -4.98 -12.03 -3.43
C LYS A 251 -4.19 -13.10 -4.19
N SER A 252 -4.64 -13.47 -5.39
CA SER A 252 -3.98 -14.50 -6.20
C SER A 252 -2.56 -14.09 -6.61
N PHE A 253 -2.35 -12.82 -6.96
CA PHE A 253 -1.01 -12.31 -7.27
C PHE A 253 -0.12 -12.33 -6.02
N LEU A 254 -0.63 -11.86 -4.87
CA LEU A 254 0.11 -11.85 -3.61
C LEU A 254 0.47 -13.26 -3.15
N ASP A 255 -0.45 -14.22 -3.27
CA ASP A 255 -0.19 -15.62 -2.91
C ASP A 255 0.90 -16.26 -3.78
N LYS A 256 1.01 -15.85 -5.05
CA LYS A 256 1.99 -16.41 -6.01
C LYS A 256 3.36 -15.72 -5.96
N TYR A 257 3.38 -14.41 -5.70
CA TYR A 257 4.58 -13.58 -5.92
C TYR A 257 5.02 -12.77 -4.70
N SER A 258 4.35 -12.92 -3.55
CA SER A 258 4.77 -12.27 -2.31
C SER A 258 5.02 -13.31 -1.22
N SER A 259 5.94 -12.98 -0.32
CA SER A 259 6.20 -13.75 0.88
C SER A 259 5.77 -12.95 2.10
N ASN A 260 5.27 -13.66 3.12
CA ASN A 260 5.02 -13.06 4.42
C ASN A 260 6.28 -13.21 5.30
N PRO A 261 7.00 -12.13 5.62
CA PRO A 261 8.13 -12.20 6.54
C PRO A 261 7.68 -12.19 8.01
N PHE A 262 6.42 -11.87 8.31
CA PHE A 262 5.95 -11.60 9.67
C PHE A 262 5.35 -12.83 10.33
N LYS A 263 5.99 -13.31 11.40
CA LYS A 263 5.57 -14.49 12.17
C LYS A 263 4.29 -14.28 12.96
N ASP A 264 3.94 -13.03 13.27
CA ASP A 264 2.74 -12.66 14.02
C ASP A 264 1.54 -12.28 13.12
N LEU A 265 1.67 -12.51 11.81
CA LEU A 265 0.62 -12.26 10.83
C LEU A 265 0.20 -13.57 10.17
N ASN A 266 -0.74 -14.28 10.80
CA ASN A 266 -1.30 -15.51 10.24
C ASN A 266 -2.18 -15.22 9.03
N ARG A 267 -2.29 -16.19 8.11
CA ARG A 267 -3.05 -16.04 6.85
C ARG A 267 -4.56 -15.87 7.05
N ASP A 268 -5.10 -16.34 8.17
CA ASP A 268 -6.48 -16.18 8.59
C ASP A 268 -6.77 -14.81 9.23
N HIS A 269 -5.73 -14.03 9.56
CA HIS A 269 -5.91 -12.68 10.07
C HIS A 269 -6.63 -11.82 9.03
N TRP A 270 -7.71 -11.13 9.43
CA TRP A 270 -8.58 -10.36 8.53
C TRP A 270 -7.83 -9.33 7.68
N ALA A 271 -6.73 -8.77 8.21
CA ALA A 271 -5.88 -7.80 7.56
C ALA A 271 -4.67 -8.41 6.82
N TYR A 272 -4.53 -9.74 6.71
CA TYR A 272 -3.35 -10.39 6.13
C TYR A 272 -2.93 -9.76 4.80
N TYR A 273 -3.82 -9.78 3.81
CA TYR A 273 -3.50 -9.22 2.49
C TYR A 273 -3.37 -7.69 2.49
N GLN A 274 -4.03 -6.99 3.42
CA GLN A 274 -3.86 -5.54 3.57
C GLN A 274 -2.43 -5.22 4.00
N VAL A 275 -1.87 -6.00 4.92
CA VAL A 275 -0.49 -5.83 5.38
C VAL A 275 0.50 -6.26 4.31
N ILE A 276 0.30 -7.43 3.68
CA ILE A 276 1.22 -7.90 2.62
C ILE A 276 1.29 -6.90 1.46
N GLU A 277 0.19 -6.29 1.04
CA GLU A 277 0.20 -5.29 -0.05
C GLU A 277 1.12 -4.11 0.23
N ILE A 278 1.21 -3.66 1.48
CA ILE A 278 1.86 -2.39 1.84
C ILE A 278 3.29 -2.55 2.36
N THR A 279 3.71 -3.79 2.58
CA THR A 279 5.05 -4.16 3.04
C THR A 279 5.83 -4.96 2.00
N ALA A 280 5.17 -5.58 1.02
CA ALA A 280 5.83 -6.36 -0.02
C ALA A 280 6.78 -5.46 -0.86
N LYS A 281 7.94 -6.02 -1.18
CA LYS A 281 8.96 -5.41 -2.07
C LYS A 281 8.95 -6.10 -3.41
#